data_AF-A0AA90NIZ2-F1
#
_entry.id   AF-A0AA90NIZ2-F1
#
_cell.length_a   1.000
_cell.length_b   1.000
_cell.length_c   1.000
_cell.angle_alpha   90.00
_cell.angle_beta   90.00
_cell.angle_gamma   90.00
#
_symmetry.space_group_name_H-M   'P 1'
#
loop_
_entity.id
_entity.type
_entity.pdbx_description
1 polymer ?
#
loop_
_entity_poly.entity_id
_entity_poly.type
_entity_poly.pdbx_seq_one_letter_code
_entity_poly.pdbx_strand_id
1 'polypeptide(L)' 'MLRQYFPKNTDFKKVSQIEVKRALMRLNSRPKKDLNFKTPALIMGEHRTALAA' A
#
# COMPACT_ATOMS: atom_id res chain seq x y z
N MET A 1 4.70 -7.60 -5.33
CA MET A 1 4.37 -6.43 -4.50
C MET A 1 3.98 -6.78 -3.06
N LEU A 2 3.11 -7.75 -2.75
CA LEU A 2 2.95 -8.17 -1.35
C LEU A 2 4.09 -9.09 -0.85
N ARG A 3 4.59 -9.94 -1.75
CA ARG A 3 5.67 -10.91 -1.50
C ARG A 3 7.03 -10.31 -1.11
N GLN A 4 7.19 -8.99 -1.25
CA GLN A 4 8.36 -8.25 -0.78
C GLN A 4 8.35 -8.06 0.75
N TYR A 5 7.18 -8.13 1.36
CA TYR A 5 6.98 -7.97 2.80
C TYR A 5 6.54 -9.28 3.46
N PHE A 6 5.76 -10.11 2.76
CA PHE A 6 5.27 -11.41 3.24
C PHE A 6 5.56 -12.49 2.18
N PRO A 7 6.69 -13.22 2.28
CA PRO A 7 7.08 -14.26 1.34
C PRO A 7 6.02 -15.35 1.13
N LYS A 8 6.27 -16.26 0.18
CA LYS A 8 5.37 -17.40 -0.02
C LYS A 8 5.30 -18.23 1.27
N ASN A 9 4.11 -18.70 1.61
CA ASN A 9 3.82 -19.49 2.82
C ASN A 9 3.97 -18.72 4.14
N THR A 10 3.96 -17.38 4.15
CA THR A 10 3.80 -16.63 5.39
C THR A 10 2.44 -16.93 6.02
N ASP A 11 2.45 -17.39 7.27
CA ASP A 11 1.24 -17.55 8.08
C ASP A 11 0.78 -16.18 8.60
N PHE A 12 -0.27 -15.65 7.99
CA PHE A 12 -0.82 -14.34 8.34
C PHE A 12 -1.43 -14.27 9.75
N LYS A 13 -1.71 -15.41 10.40
CA LYS A 13 -2.15 -15.41 11.82
C LYS A 13 -1.04 -14.96 12.76
N LYS A 14 0.22 -15.12 12.35
CA LYS A 14 1.41 -14.73 13.12
C LYS A 14 1.93 -13.34 12.78
N VAL A 15 1.40 -12.72 11.73
CA VAL A 15 1.81 -11.38 11.31
C VAL A 15 1.18 -10.35 12.24
N SER A 16 2.01 -9.53 12.86
CA SER A 16 1.53 -8.47 13.74
C SER A 16 0.91 -7.31 12.95
N GLN A 17 -0.03 -6.61 13.57
CA GLN A 17 -0.63 -5.41 12.97
C GLN A 17 0.42 -4.32 12.67
N ILE A 18 1.51 -4.27 13.44
CA ILE A 18 2.61 -3.31 13.25
C ILE A 18 3.34 -3.60 11.93
N GLU A 19 3.61 -4.89 11.63
CA GLU A 19 4.24 -5.30 10.37
C GLU A 19 3.35 -4.97 9.17
N VAL A 20 2.05 -5.23 9.28
CA VAL A 20 1.07 -4.84 8.25
C VAL A 20 1.09 -3.32 8.03
N LYS A 21 1.03 -2.53 9.10
CA LYS A 21 1.08 -1.06 9.01
C LYS A 21 2.35 -0.57 8.32
N ARG A 22 3.50 -1.15 8.66
CA ARG A 22 4.79 -0.80 8.02
C ARG A 22 4.80 -1.14 6.54
N ALA A 23 4.28 -2.30 6.15
CA ALA A 23 4.17 -2.70 4.75
C ALA A 23 3.23 -1.76 3.97
N LEU A 24 2.05 -1.45 4.53
CA LEU A 24 1.08 -0.53 3.94
C LEU A 24 1.67 0.87 3.75
N MET A 25 2.35 1.41 4.75
CA MET A 25 2.96 2.73 4.68
C MET A 25 3.96 2.81 3.52
N ARG A 26 4.84 1.80 3.38
CA ARG A 26 5.83 1.73 2.30
C ARG A 26 5.18 1.52 0.93
N LEU A 27 4.14 0.69 0.84
CA LEU A 27 3.43 0.45 -0.42
C LEU A 27 2.73 1.71 -0.91
N ASN A 28 2.06 2.41 0.00
CA ASN A 28 1.25 3.59 -0.32
C ASN A 28 2.09 4.85 -0.56
N SER A 29 3.28 4.95 0.03
CA SER A 29 4.21 6.06 -0.20
C SER A 29 5.12 5.87 -1.40
N ARG A 30 5.17 4.67 -2.01
CA ARG A 30 6.09 4.37 -3.10
C ARG A 30 5.63 5.01 -4.42
N PRO A 31 6.43 5.87 -5.07
CA PRO A 31 6.19 6.34 -6.42
C PRO A 31 6.03 5.19 -7.42
N LYS A 32 5.00 5.25 -8.28
CA LYS A 32 4.72 4.24 -9.29
C LYS A 32 4.82 4.82 -10.69
N LYS A 33 5.60 4.18 -11.57
CA LYS A 33 5.75 4.59 -12.98
C LYS A 33 4.39 4.67 -13.68
N ASP A 34 3.53 3.68 -13.46
CA ASP A 34 2.19 3.61 -14.04
C ASP A 34 1.25 4.73 -13.54
N LEU A 35 1.60 5.38 -12.41
CA LEU A 35 0.90 6.54 -11.87
C LEU A 35 1.68 7.85 -12.15
N ASN A 36 2.47 7.91 -13.21
CA ASN A 36 3.34 9.05 -13.53
C ASN A 36 4.25 9.46 -12.35
N PHE A 37 4.79 8.47 -11.64
CA PHE A 37 5.59 8.63 -10.42
C PHE A 37 4.86 9.28 -9.23
N LYS A 38 3.53 9.38 -9.27
CA LYS A 38 2.72 9.70 -8.09
C LYS A 38 2.64 8.50 -7.14
N THR A 39 2.30 8.78 -5.89
CA THR A 39 2.12 7.75 -4.86
C THR A 39 0.68 7.23 -4.87
N PRO A 40 0.46 5.92 -4.61
CA PRO A 40 -0.89 5.39 -4.48
C PRO A 40 -1.74 6.11 -3.44
N ALA A 41 -1.14 6.56 -2.33
CA ALA A 41 -1.84 7.33 -1.31
C ALA A 41 -2.47 8.61 -1.87
N LEU A 42 -1.71 9.36 -2.69
CA LEU A 42 -2.17 10.60 -3.29
C LEU A 42 -3.35 10.36 -4.23
N ILE A 43 -3.21 9.43 -5.17
CA ILE A 43 -4.24 9.11 -6.16
C ILE A 43 -5.53 8.61 -5.49
N MET A 44 -5.40 7.77 -4.46
CA MET A 44 -6.56 7.30 -3.71
C MET A 44 -7.26 8.43 -2.94
N GLY A 45 -6.50 9.41 -2.44
CA GLY A 45 -7.06 10.62 -1.84
C GLY A 45 -7.87 11.43 -2.83
N GLU A 46 -7.29 11.74 -3.99
CA GLU A 46 -7.95 12.47 -5.09
C GLU A 46 -9.24 11.76 -5.56
N HIS A 47 -9.18 10.43 -5.74
CA HIS A 47 -10.34 9.63 -6.13
C HIS A 47 -11.45 9.65 -5.08
N ARG A 48 -11.09 9.57 -3.79
CA ARG A 48 -12.08 9.65 -2.69
C ARG A 48 -12.75 11.01 -2.62
N THR A 49 -12.00 12.09 -2.83
CA THR A 49 -12.59 13.45 -2.87
C THR A 49 -13.52 13.62 -4.05
N ALA A 50 -13.19 13.06 -5.21
CA ALA A 50 -14.04 13.12 -6.40
C ALA A 50 -15.35 12.33 -6.24
N LEU A 51 -15.34 11.22 -5.49
CA LEU A 51 -16.55 10.44 -5.19
C LEU A 51 -17.46 11.08 -4.13
N ALA A 52 -16.90 11.95 -3.29
CA ALA A 52 -17.64 12.61 -2.20
C ALA A 52 -18.24 13.96 -2.63
N ALA A 53 -17.91 14.45 -3.83
CA ALA A 53 -18.45 15.64 -4.47
C ALA A 53 -19.61 15.27 -5.40
#